data_AF-U7QIP5-F1
#
_entry.id   AF-U7QIP5-F1
#
_cell.length_a   1.000
_cell.length_b   1.000
_cell.length_c   1.000
_cell.angle_alpha   90.00
_cell.angle_beta   90.00
_cell.angle_gamma   90.00
#
_symmetry.space_group_name_H-M   'P 1'
#
loop_
_entity.id
_entity.type
_entity.pdbx_description
1 polymer ?
#
loop_
_entity_poly.entity_id
_entity_poly.type
_entity_poly.pdbx_seq_one_letter_code
_entity_poly.pdbx_strand_id
1 'polypeptide(L)' 'MPLINLLPGAVYAIVASVGNNNYLTQADRYGLMAAILDDTLSEDERKSVDRLLRAVMRGRIQVIDELSVIN' A
#
# COMPACT_ATOMS: atom_id res chain seq x y z
N MET A 1 2.84 -17.22 -12.65
CA MET A 1 2.46 -15.88 -12.14
C MET A 1 3.70 -15.00 -12.20
N PRO A 2 3.60 -13.72 -12.58
CA PRO A 2 4.76 -12.83 -12.54
C PRO A 2 5.26 -12.72 -11.10
N LEU A 3 6.58 -12.69 -10.92
CA LEU A 3 7.22 -12.38 -9.64
C LEU A 3 6.93 -10.91 -9.32
N ILE A 4 5.88 -10.65 -8.55
CA ILE A 4 5.61 -9.32 -8.01
C ILE A 4 6.43 -9.22 -6.73
N ASN A 5 7.60 -8.59 -6.83
CA ASN A 5 8.47 -8.38 -5.67
C ASN A 5 8.25 -6.96 -5.13
N LEU A 6 8.01 -6.85 -3.82
CA LEU A 6 7.87 -5.57 -3.18
C LEU A 6 9.22 -4.84 -3.17
N LEU A 7 9.24 -3.55 -3.53
CA LEU A 7 10.45 -2.76 -3.40
C LEU A 7 10.77 -2.54 -1.91
N PRO A 8 12.05 -2.55 -1.50
CA PRO A 8 12.43 -2.23 -0.13
C PRO A 8 11.84 -0.89 0.33
N GLY A 9 11.18 -0.88 1.48
CA GLY A 9 10.55 0.32 2.04
C GLY A 9 9.24 0.76 1.38
N ALA A 10 8.72 0.01 0.41
CA ALA A 10 7.48 0.37 -0.29
C ALA A 10 6.27 0.48 0.65
N VAL A 11 6.15 -0.36 1.69
CA VAL A 11 5.05 -0.24 2.68
C VAL A 11 5.08 1.15 3.34
N TYR A 12 6.25 1.62 3.77
CA TYR A 12 6.39 2.93 4.38
C TYR A 12 6.13 4.07 3.40
N ALA A 13 6.54 3.92 2.13
CA ALA A 13 6.24 4.89 1.09
C ALA A 13 4.72 5.02 0.85
N ILE A 14 3.99 3.89 0.81
CA ILE A 14 2.53 3.86 0.70
C ILE A 14 1.89 4.54 1.92
N VAL A 15 2.33 4.21 3.14
CA VAL A 15 1.81 4.83 4.38
C VAL A 15 2.03 6.35 4.36
N ALA A 16 3.20 6.82 3.95
CA ALA A 16 3.51 8.24 3.86
C ALA A 16 2.63 8.94 2.82
N SER A 17 2.45 8.33 1.64
CA SER A 17 1.58 8.87 0.58
C SER A 17 0.13 8.99 1.06
N VAL A 18 -0.42 7.90 1.61
CA VAL A 18 -1.79 7.86 2.16
C VAL A 18 -1.98 8.89 3.27
N GLY A 19 -0.99 9.06 4.15
CA GLY A 19 -1.05 10.06 5.22
C GLY A 19 -1.17 11.50 4.71
N ASN A 20 -0.67 11.77 3.50
CA ASN A 20 -0.74 13.10 2.88
C ASN A 20 -2.00 13.31 2.04
N ASN A 21 -2.49 12.27 1.37
CA ASN A 21 -3.51 12.40 0.33
C ASN A 21 -4.86 11.74 0.69
N ASN A 22 -4.92 10.90 1.74
CA ASN A 22 -6.07 10.10 2.16
C ASN A 22 -6.67 9.16 1.09
N TYR A 23 -5.89 8.78 0.08
CA TYR A 23 -6.30 7.79 -0.92
C TYR A 23 -5.17 6.84 -1.32
N LEU A 24 -5.55 5.64 -1.76
CA LEU A 24 -4.66 4.69 -2.43
C LEU A 24 -4.82 4.82 -3.94
N THR A 25 -3.69 4.95 -4.62
CA THR A 25 -3.61 4.90 -6.10
C THR A 25 -3.64 3.47 -6.61
N GLN A 26 -3.74 3.31 -7.93
CA GLN A 26 -3.59 2.00 -8.56
C GLN A 26 -2.23 1.35 -8.25
N ALA A 27 -1.15 2.15 -8.21
CA ALA A 27 0.19 1.67 -7.88
C ALA A 27 0.26 1.18 -6.42
N ASP A 28 -0.32 1.91 -5.47
CA ASP A 28 -0.33 1.51 -4.06
C ASP A 28 -1.08 0.20 -3.84
N ARG A 29 -2.16 -0.06 -4.59
CA ARG A 29 -2.90 -1.33 -4.53
C ARG A 29 -2.04 -2.51 -4.95
N TYR A 30 -1.27 -2.37 -6.04
CA TYR A 30 -0.35 -3.42 -6.46
C TYR A 30 0.82 -3.58 -5.48
N GLY A 31 1.31 -2.48 -4.90
CA GLY A 31 2.28 -2.53 -3.80
C GLY A 31 1.74 -3.26 -2.57
N LEU A 32 0.50 -2.99 -2.16
CA LEU A 32 -0.16 -3.72 -1.06
C LEU A 32 -0.40 -5.19 -1.41
N MET A 33 -0.78 -5.50 -2.66
CA MET A 33 -0.91 -6.88 -3.13
C MET A 33 0.43 -7.62 -3.02
N ALA A 34 1.53 -6.98 -3.44
CA ALA A 34 2.88 -7.53 -3.30
C ALA A 34 3.22 -7.76 -1.82
N ALA A 35 2.94 -6.78 -0.96
CA ALA A 35 3.19 -6.84 0.48
C ALA A 35 2.41 -7.98 1.16
N ILE A 36 1.14 -8.19 0.78
CA ILE A 36 0.31 -9.28 1.34
C ILE A 36 0.87 -10.67 0.98
N LEU A 37 1.53 -10.79 -0.17
CA LEU A 37 2.13 -12.03 -0.65
C LEU A 37 3.58 -12.22 -0.20
N ASP A 38 4.16 -11.23 0.50
CA ASP A 38 5.55 -11.22 0.93
C ASP A 38 5.69 -11.74 2.37
N ASP A 39 6.21 -12.97 2.50
CA ASP A 39 6.44 -13.59 3.79
C ASP A 39 7.65 -13.02 4.55
N THR A 40 8.44 -12.14 3.92
CA THR A 40 9.64 -11.54 4.51
C THR A 40 9.40 -10.21 5.23
N LEU A 41 8.17 -9.69 5.19
CA LEU A 41 7.81 -8.46 5.89
C LEU A 41 8.05 -8.55 7.40
N SER A 42 8.61 -7.47 7.95
CA SER A 42 8.70 -7.28 9.39
C SER A 42 7.30 -7.15 10.02
N GLU A 43 7.22 -7.42 11.33
CA GLU A 43 5.97 -7.25 12.09
C GLU A 43 5.39 -5.83 12.00
N ASP A 44 6.24 -4.81 11.92
CA ASP A 44 5.81 -3.42 11.83
C ASP A 44 5.27 -3.08 10.43
N GLU A 45 5.86 -3.64 9.38
CA GLU A 45 5.33 -3.53 8.02
C GLU A 45 3.99 -4.26 7.90
N ARG A 46 3.87 -5.48 8.43
CA ARG A 46 2.60 -6.24 8.46
C ARG A 46 1.50 -5.47 9.18
N LYS A 47 1.77 -4.93 10.36
CA LYS A 47 0.82 -4.07 11.10
C LYS A 47 0.44 -2.82 10.32
N SER A 48 1.37 -2.25 9.55
CA SER A 48 1.09 -1.07 8.72
C SER A 48 0.15 -1.41 7.57
N VAL A 49 0.38 -2.54 6.89
CA VAL A 49 -0.53 -3.08 5.86
C VAL A 49 -1.92 -3.33 6.44
N ASP A 50 -2.03 -4.02 7.58
CA ASP A 50 -3.32 -4.28 8.23
C ASP A 50 -4.10 -3.01 8.59
N ARG A 51 -3.39 -1.98 9.07
CA ARG A 51 -4.00 -0.68 9.39
C ARG A 51 -4.54 0.00 8.14
N LEU A 52 -3.79 -0.02 7.04
CA LEU A 52 -4.23 0.53 5.76
C LEU A 52 -5.47 -0.20 5.24
N LEU A 53 -5.44 -1.54 5.19
CA LEU A 53 -6.59 -2.35 4.77
C LEU A 53 -7.82 -2.07 5.63
N ARG A 54 -7.66 -2.00 6.95
CA ARG A 54 -8.76 -1.72 7.87
C ARG A 54 -9.32 -0.30 7.68
N ALA A 55 -8.48 0.68 7.37
CA ALA A 55 -8.90 2.04 7.10
C ALA A 55 -9.66 2.16 5.76
N VAL A 56 -9.22 1.44 4.72
CA VAL A 56 -9.95 1.30 3.45
C VAL A 56 -11.32 0.64 3.68
N MET A 57 -11.37 -0.51 4.37
CA MET A 57 -12.61 -1.21 4.68
C MET A 57 -13.61 -0.36 5.47
N ARG A 58 -13.12 0.60 6.26
CA ARG A 58 -13.95 1.55 7.03
C ARG A 58 -14.31 2.82 6.26
N GLY A 59 -13.93 2.93 4.99
CA GLY A 59 -14.17 4.12 4.17
C GLY A 59 -13.37 5.35 4.60
N ARG A 60 -12.31 5.18 5.41
CA ARG A 60 -11.47 6.29 5.88
C ARG A 60 -10.39 6.67 4.86
N ILE A 61 -10.03 5.74 4.00
CA ILE A 61 -9.10 5.94 2.88
C ILE A 61 -9.88 5.57 1.61
N GLN A 62 -9.86 6.48 0.63
CA GLN A 62 -10.48 6.22 -0.66
C GLN A 62 -9.54 5.39 -1.55
N VAL A 63 -10.10 4.63 -2.49
CA VAL A 63 -9.33 3.93 -3.51
C VAL A 63 -9.66 4.59 -4.84
N ILE A 64 -8.64 5.09 -5.53
CA ILE A 64 -8.79 5.76 -6.82
C ILE A 64 -8.05 5.01 -7.91
N ASP A 65 -8.52 5.13 -9.15
CA ASP A 65 -7.92 4.49 -10.32
C ASP A 65 -6.85 5.38 -10.99
N GLU A 66 -6.53 6.53 -10.41
CA GLU A 66 -5.42 7.36 -10.88
C GLU A 66 -4.08 6.67 -10.57
N LEU A 67 -3.16 6.72 -11.54
CA LEU A 67 -1.75 6.45 -11.30
C LEU A 67 -1.15 7.70 -10.64
N SER A 68 -0.28 7.52 -9.64
CA SER A 68 0.53 8.62 -9.12
C SER A 68 1.42 9.13 -10.26
N VAL A 69 1.00 10.21 -10.93
CA VAL A 69 1.76 10.81 -12.01
C VAL A 69 2.76 11.75 -11.35
N ILE A 70 4.05 11.46 -11.51
CA ILE A 70 5.11 12.39 -11.16
C ILE A 70 4.99 13.55 -12.15
N ASN A 71 4.56 14.73 -11.69
CA ASN A 71 4.72 15.98 -12.42
C ASN A 71 6.08 16.59 -12.11
#